data_AF-A0A528FJG2-F1
#
_entry.id   AF-A0A528FJG2-F1
#
_cell.length_a   1.000
_cell.length_b   1.000
_cell.length_c   1.000
_cell.angle_alpha   90.00
_cell.angle_beta   90.00
_cell.angle_gamma   90.00
#
_symmetry.space_group_name_H-M   'P 1'
#
loop_
_entity.id
_entity.type
_entity.pdbx_description
1 polymer ?
#
loop_
_entity_poly.entity_id
_entity_poly.type
_entity_poly.pdbx_seq_one_letter_code
_entity_poly.pdbx_strand_id
1 'polypeptide(L)'
;NIVRNLSTSGPYPADAPGFGVGISVEADTTVSGNVVENAPLYGMHIGWGPFMRNVVATANIIRKAGTGIAVTVVEGAGTAVISDNVIDGAQNGAIVGHRWAEPVTGDLASSGNAGYAHLTIERNHVS
;
A
#
# COMPACT_ATOMS: atom_id res chain seq x y z
N ASN A 1 -2.23 14.21 7.20
CA ASN A 1 -2.93 14.87 6.07
C ASN A 1 -4.21 14.12 5.72
N ILE A 2 -5.03 14.63 4.79
CA ILE A 2 -6.18 13.90 4.22
C ILE A 2 -6.07 13.90 2.69
N VAL A 3 -6.05 12.71 2.08
CA VAL A 3 -6.13 12.51 0.63
C VAL A 3 -7.42 11.77 0.34
N ARG A 4 -8.29 12.28 -0.55
CA ARG A 4 -9.60 11.65 -0.75
C ARG A 4 -10.25 11.90 -2.09
N ASN A 5 -11.21 11.01 -2.42
CA ASN A 5 -12.08 11.09 -3.59
C ASN A 5 -11.30 11.17 -4.89
N LEU A 6 -10.39 10.21 -5.07
CA LEU A 6 -9.58 10.11 -6.27
C LEU A 6 -10.35 9.42 -7.39
N SER A 7 -9.81 9.52 -8.61
CA SER A 7 -10.39 8.95 -9.83
C SER A 7 -9.35 8.08 -10.53
N THR A 8 -9.79 7.00 -11.18
CA THR A 8 -8.96 6.20 -12.10
C THR A 8 -8.87 6.83 -13.50
N SER A 9 -9.67 7.84 -13.77
CA SER A 9 -9.65 8.62 -15.01
C SER A 9 -8.93 9.94 -14.82
N GLY A 10 -8.08 10.29 -15.79
CA GLY A 10 -7.35 11.55 -15.88
C GLY A 10 -7.18 12.01 -17.33
N PRO A 11 -6.56 13.18 -17.56
CA PRO A 11 -6.54 13.84 -18.86
C PRO A 11 -5.56 13.24 -19.88
N TYR A 12 -4.87 12.16 -19.52
CA TYR A 12 -3.89 11.46 -20.36
C TYR A 12 -3.83 9.97 -19.96
N PRO A 13 -3.32 9.09 -20.85
CA PRO A 13 -3.03 7.70 -20.47
C PRO A 13 -2.02 7.66 -19.33
N ALA A 14 -2.37 6.97 -18.25
CA ALA A 14 -1.45 6.80 -17.12
C ALA A 14 -0.52 5.61 -17.36
N ASP A 15 0.76 5.79 -17.01
CA ASP A 15 1.67 4.68 -16.83
C ASP A 15 1.24 3.84 -15.61
N ALA A 16 1.71 2.60 -15.56
CA ALA A 16 1.42 1.71 -14.43
C ALA A 16 1.92 2.33 -13.10
N PRO A 17 1.16 2.19 -12.00
CA PRO A 17 -0.04 1.35 -11.85
C PRO A 17 -1.35 2.02 -12.31
N GLY A 18 -1.31 3.28 -12.74
CA GLY A 18 -2.48 4.07 -13.14
C GLY A 18 -2.85 5.16 -12.13
N PHE A 19 -3.94 5.89 -12.42
CA PHE A 19 -4.49 6.87 -11.49
C PHE A 19 -5.25 6.23 -10.33
N GLY A 20 -5.51 7.02 -9.28
CA GLY A 20 -6.32 6.60 -8.14
C GLY A 20 -5.52 6.07 -6.95
N VAL A 21 -4.21 6.33 -6.92
CA VAL A 21 -3.33 6.04 -5.77
C VAL A 21 -3.34 7.22 -4.79
N GLY A 22 -3.57 6.95 -3.51
CA GLY A 22 -3.56 7.94 -2.43
C GLY A 22 -2.18 8.51 -2.16
N ILE A 23 -1.32 7.72 -1.52
CA ILE A 23 0.06 8.11 -1.19
C ILE A 23 1.02 7.05 -1.74
N SER A 24 2.00 7.48 -2.54
CA SER A 24 3.08 6.64 -3.03
C SER A 24 4.39 7.00 -2.35
N VAL A 25 5.14 5.99 -1.89
CA VAL A 25 6.49 6.14 -1.34
C VAL A 25 7.37 4.99 -1.78
N GLU A 26 8.68 5.23 -1.83
CA GLU A 26 9.63 4.24 -2.35
C GLU A 26 10.82 4.02 -1.42
N ALA A 27 11.53 5.07 -1.01
CA ALA A 27 12.75 4.90 -0.24
C ALA A 27 12.89 5.90 0.91
N ASP A 28 13.50 5.43 2.01
CA ASP A 28 13.96 6.24 3.15
C ASP A 28 12.87 7.19 3.67
N THR A 29 11.66 6.66 3.86
CA THR A 29 10.46 7.46 4.12
C THR A 29 9.61 6.87 5.24
N THR A 30 9.19 7.72 6.17
CA THR A 30 8.11 7.42 7.12
C THR A 30 6.82 8.09 6.67
N VAL A 31 5.74 7.33 6.55
CA VAL A 31 4.39 7.81 6.27
C VAL A 31 3.51 7.53 7.48
N SER A 32 3.14 8.59 8.19
CA SER A 32 2.35 8.47 9.42
C SER A 32 1.32 9.56 9.61
N GLY A 33 0.23 9.24 10.31
CA GLY A 33 -0.81 10.21 10.70
C GLY A 33 -1.61 10.75 9.51
N ASN A 34 -1.81 9.93 8.47
CA ASN A 34 -2.61 10.31 7.30
C ASN A 34 -3.95 9.60 7.28
N VAL A 35 -4.94 10.26 6.70
CA VAL A 35 -6.20 9.65 6.29
C VAL A 35 -6.24 9.57 4.77
N VAL A 36 -6.43 8.38 4.23
CA VAL A 36 -6.70 8.16 2.80
C VAL A 36 -8.10 7.59 2.66
N GLU A 37 -8.98 8.27 1.94
CA GLU A 37 -10.38 7.86 1.81
C GLU A 37 -10.81 7.82 0.33
N ASN A 38 -11.49 6.76 -0.10
CA ASN A 38 -12.04 6.68 -1.45
C ASN A 38 -10.94 6.87 -2.53
N ALA A 39 -9.83 6.14 -2.36
CA ALA A 39 -8.77 6.00 -3.36
C ALA A 39 -9.03 4.71 -4.16
N PRO A 40 -9.50 4.80 -5.42
CA PRO A 40 -10.10 3.68 -6.11
C PRO A 40 -9.09 2.61 -6.56
N LEU A 41 -7.80 2.95 -6.64
CA LEU A 41 -6.76 1.98 -6.97
C LEU A 41 -6.07 1.48 -5.70
N TYR A 42 -5.23 2.32 -5.08
CA TYR A 42 -4.51 1.99 -3.85
C TYR A 42 -4.66 3.12 -2.82
N GLY A 43 -4.94 2.77 -1.57
CA GLY A 43 -4.85 3.74 -0.47
C GLY A 43 -3.41 4.22 -0.31
N MET A 44 -2.48 3.28 -0.21
CA MET A 44 -1.04 3.55 -0.24
C MET A 44 -0.32 2.58 -1.18
N HIS A 45 0.72 3.08 -1.85
CA HIS A 45 1.60 2.28 -2.70
C HIS A 45 3.03 2.40 -2.20
N ILE A 46 3.61 1.28 -1.77
CA ILE A 46 4.93 1.20 -1.14
C ILE A 46 5.88 0.42 -2.04
N GLY A 47 6.73 1.15 -2.73
CA GLY A 47 7.79 0.61 -3.58
C GLY A 47 7.34 0.21 -4.98
N TRP A 48 8.26 0.32 -5.94
CA TRP A 48 8.09 -0.16 -7.30
C TRP A 48 9.27 -1.03 -7.71
N GLY A 49 9.11 -2.35 -7.59
CA GLY A 49 10.18 -3.28 -7.88
C GLY A 49 11.30 -3.26 -6.82
N PRO A 50 12.57 -3.46 -7.21
CA PRO A 50 13.66 -3.71 -6.27
C PRO A 50 14.16 -2.46 -5.52
N PHE A 51 13.68 -1.27 -5.87
CA PHE A 51 14.26 -0.01 -5.37
C PHE A 51 13.75 0.42 -4.00
N MET A 52 12.67 -0.21 -3.51
CA MET A 52 12.09 0.08 -2.22
C MET A 52 13.09 -0.16 -1.08
N ARG A 53 13.21 0.74 -0.11
CA ARG A 53 14.04 0.51 1.09
C ARG A 53 13.65 1.43 2.25
N ASN A 54 13.80 0.94 3.47
CA ASN A 54 13.64 1.72 4.70
C ASN A 54 12.32 2.53 4.74
N VAL A 55 11.20 1.88 4.40
CA VAL A 55 9.88 2.51 4.47
C VAL A 55 9.17 2.11 5.76
N VAL A 56 8.58 3.08 6.44
CA VAL A 56 7.67 2.82 7.58
C VAL A 56 6.31 3.44 7.26
N ALA A 57 5.26 2.62 7.23
CA ALA A 57 3.88 3.07 7.12
C ALA A 57 3.14 2.74 8.42
N THR A 58 2.86 3.76 9.23
CA THR A 58 2.28 3.55 10.56
C THR A 58 1.27 4.61 10.98
N ALA A 59 0.28 4.24 11.79
CA ALA A 59 -0.74 5.15 12.30
C ALA A 59 -1.47 5.92 11.19
N ASN A 60 -1.75 5.26 10.06
CA ASN A 60 -2.61 5.79 9.01
C ASN A 60 -4.01 5.17 9.07
N ILE A 61 -5.01 5.92 8.60
CA ILE A 61 -6.38 5.44 8.43
C ILE A 61 -6.67 5.40 6.93
N ILE A 62 -6.94 4.21 6.40
CA ILE A 62 -7.24 3.98 4.99
C ILE A 62 -8.68 3.47 4.89
N ARG A 63 -9.53 4.16 4.14
CA ARG A 63 -10.96 3.86 4.08
C ARG A 63 -11.47 3.76 2.66
N LYS A 64 -12.27 2.73 2.38
CA LYS A 64 -12.98 2.55 1.11
C LYS A 64 -12.02 2.64 -0.10
N ALA A 65 -10.85 2.03 0.03
CA ALA A 65 -9.87 1.98 -1.04
C ALA A 65 -10.08 0.74 -1.93
N GLY A 66 -9.52 0.75 -3.14
CA GLY A 66 -9.40 -0.47 -3.95
C GLY A 66 -8.60 -1.53 -3.19
N THR A 67 -7.27 -1.40 -3.17
CA THR A 67 -6.42 -2.09 -2.18
C THR A 67 -6.06 -1.10 -1.08
N GLY A 68 -6.01 -1.53 0.19
CA GLY A 68 -5.59 -0.66 1.28
C GLY A 68 -4.14 -0.18 1.09
N ILE A 69 -3.21 -1.12 1.16
CA ILE A 69 -1.77 -0.89 0.95
C ILE A 69 -1.25 -1.91 -0.07
N ALA A 70 -0.78 -1.44 -1.22
CA ALA A 70 -0.01 -2.24 -2.16
C ALA A 70 1.48 -2.09 -1.82
N VAL A 71 2.17 -3.19 -1.53
CA VAL A 71 3.60 -3.18 -1.19
C VAL A 71 4.40 -4.08 -2.12
N THR A 72 5.58 -3.66 -2.56
CA THR A 72 6.39 -4.49 -3.43
C THR A 72 6.98 -5.71 -2.72
N VAL A 73 6.94 -6.86 -3.41
CA VAL A 73 7.58 -8.11 -3.01
C VAL A 73 8.61 -8.59 -4.04
N VAL A 74 9.03 -7.70 -4.95
CA VAL A 74 10.06 -8.01 -5.95
C VAL A 74 11.39 -8.28 -5.25
N GLU A 75 12.13 -9.25 -5.76
CA GLU A 75 13.43 -9.64 -5.22
C GLU A 75 14.39 -8.44 -5.22
N GLY A 76 15.17 -8.32 -4.15
CA GLY A 76 16.12 -7.20 -3.98
C GLY A 76 15.50 -5.96 -3.35
N ALA A 77 14.18 -5.90 -3.17
CA ALA A 77 13.55 -4.86 -2.38
C ALA A 77 14.06 -4.90 -0.92
N GLY A 78 14.36 -3.72 -0.39
CA GLY A 78 14.76 -3.47 0.99
C GLY A 78 13.57 -3.46 1.94
N THR A 79 13.81 -3.04 3.18
CA THR A 79 12.84 -3.23 4.27
C THR A 79 11.62 -2.30 4.19
N ALA A 80 10.44 -2.85 4.46
CA ALA A 80 9.25 -2.07 4.82
C ALA A 80 8.61 -2.58 6.12
N VAL A 81 8.22 -1.64 6.98
CA VAL A 81 7.41 -1.89 8.17
C VAL A 81 6.03 -1.27 7.96
N ILE A 82 5.00 -2.10 7.96
CA ILE A 82 3.60 -1.69 7.80
C ILE A 82 2.87 -2.12 9.06
N SER A 83 2.68 -1.19 10.00
CA SER A 83 2.11 -1.52 11.30
C SER A 83 1.17 -0.45 11.84
N ASP A 84 0.25 -0.88 12.71
CA ASP A 84 -0.61 0.04 13.47
C ASP A 84 -1.46 0.97 12.57
N ASN A 85 -1.86 0.49 11.39
CA ASN A 85 -2.79 1.18 10.50
C ASN A 85 -4.21 0.66 10.70
N VAL A 86 -5.21 1.51 10.48
CA VAL A 86 -6.64 1.12 10.41
C VAL A 86 -7.05 1.09 8.94
N ILE A 87 -7.50 -0.06 8.45
CA ILE A 87 -7.88 -0.27 7.06
C ILE A 87 -9.34 -0.75 7.03
N ASP A 88 -10.24 0.12 6.58
CA ASP A 88 -11.69 -0.06 6.67
C ASP A 88 -12.31 -0.09 5.27
N GLY A 89 -12.91 -1.21 4.88
CA GLY A 89 -13.63 -1.38 3.62
C GLY A 89 -12.74 -1.36 2.38
N ALA A 90 -11.53 -1.93 2.44
CA ALA A 90 -10.71 -2.15 1.25
C ALA A 90 -11.33 -3.28 0.39
N GLN A 91 -11.49 -3.04 -0.91
CA GLN A 91 -12.24 -3.93 -1.81
C GLN A 91 -11.45 -5.15 -2.29
N ASN A 92 -10.13 -5.01 -2.44
CA ASN A 92 -9.24 -5.98 -3.06
C ASN A 92 -8.16 -6.50 -2.10
N GLY A 93 -8.38 -6.35 -0.78
CA GLY A 93 -7.44 -6.71 0.28
C GLY A 93 -6.88 -5.48 1.00
N ALA A 94 -6.61 -5.66 2.30
CA ALA A 94 -6.09 -4.60 3.15
C ALA A 94 -4.61 -4.34 2.87
N ILE A 95 -3.78 -5.39 2.81
CA ILE A 95 -2.35 -5.26 2.48
C ILE A 95 -1.99 -6.36 1.49
N VAL A 96 -1.53 -5.99 0.29
CA VAL A 96 -1.27 -6.97 -0.79
C VAL A 96 0.13 -6.76 -1.37
N GLY A 97 0.90 -7.84 -1.43
CA GLY A 97 2.19 -7.90 -2.07
C GLY A 97 2.08 -7.88 -3.59
N HIS A 98 2.84 -7.01 -4.24
CA HIS A 98 2.83 -6.80 -5.68
C HIS A 98 4.21 -6.99 -6.33
N ARG A 99 4.19 -7.54 -7.55
CA ARG A 99 5.31 -7.44 -8.50
C ARG A 99 4.95 -6.37 -9.53
N TRP A 100 5.51 -5.17 -9.35
CA TRP A 100 5.06 -3.99 -10.10
C TRP A 100 3.55 -3.79 -9.95
N ALA A 101 2.77 -3.86 -11.05
CA ALA A 101 1.32 -3.72 -11.00
C ALA A 101 0.57 -5.02 -10.69
N GLU A 102 1.25 -6.17 -10.70
CA GLU A 102 0.61 -7.47 -10.53
C GLU A 102 0.50 -7.84 -9.04
N PRO A 103 -0.71 -8.06 -8.49
CA PRO A 103 -0.87 -8.61 -7.15
C PRO A 103 -0.48 -10.09 -7.14
N VAL A 104 0.44 -10.48 -6.25
CA VAL A 104 0.98 -11.85 -6.20
C VAL A 104 0.80 -12.54 -4.84
N THR A 105 0.13 -11.89 -3.90
CA THR A 105 -0.19 -12.45 -2.59
C THR A 105 -1.68 -12.39 -2.30
N GLY A 106 -2.14 -13.18 -1.33
CA GLY A 106 -3.38 -12.89 -0.61
C GLY A 106 -3.21 -11.68 0.32
N ASP A 107 -4.16 -11.49 1.25
CA ASP A 107 -4.07 -10.39 2.22
C ASP A 107 -3.01 -10.68 3.30
N LEU A 108 -1.95 -9.87 3.27
CA LEU A 108 -0.83 -9.91 4.20
C LEU A 108 -1.22 -9.42 5.59
N ALA A 109 -2.31 -8.66 5.74
CA ALA A 109 -2.83 -8.33 7.07
C ALA A 109 -3.31 -9.58 7.84
N SER A 110 -3.73 -10.63 7.12
CA SER A 110 -4.15 -11.91 7.71
C SER A 110 -3.02 -12.93 7.80
N SER A 111 -2.07 -12.90 6.86
CA SER A 111 -1.00 -13.90 6.72
C SER A 111 0.38 -13.44 7.22
N GLY A 112 0.49 -12.19 7.70
CA GLY A 112 1.76 -11.58 8.09
C GLY A 112 2.64 -11.31 6.87
N ASN A 113 3.94 -11.60 6.97
CA ASN A 113 4.86 -11.35 5.86
C ASN A 113 4.86 -12.44 4.77
N ALA A 114 4.09 -13.53 4.93
CA ALA A 114 3.97 -14.61 3.95
C ALA A 114 5.32 -15.16 3.40
N GLY A 115 6.39 -15.11 4.20
CA GLY A 115 7.74 -15.55 3.79
C GLY A 115 8.63 -14.46 3.17
N TYR A 116 8.10 -13.26 2.92
CA TYR A 116 8.87 -12.10 2.46
C TYR A 116 9.60 -11.44 3.63
N ALA A 117 10.82 -11.88 3.89
CA ALA A 117 11.61 -11.48 5.07
C ALA A 117 11.90 -9.97 5.17
N HIS A 118 11.84 -9.23 4.05
CA HIS A 118 12.02 -7.77 4.04
C HIS A 118 10.77 -7.00 4.53
N LEU A 119 9.64 -7.69 4.74
CA LEU A 119 8.40 -7.08 5.21
C LEU A 119 8.15 -7.42 6.68
N THR A 120 7.78 -6.39 7.44
CA THR A 120 7.15 -6.53 8.75
C THR A 120 5.71 -6.02 8.63
N ILE A 121 4.74 -6.91 8.83
CA ILE A 121 3.31 -6.61 8.70
C ILE A 121 2.61 -7.09 9.96
N GLU A 122 2.22 -6.14 10.80
CA GLU A 122 1.73 -6.46 12.15
C GLU A 122 0.82 -5.36 12.71
N ARG A 123 -0.08 -5.74 13.61
CA ARG A 123 -0.96 -4.80 14.35
C ARG A 123 -1.79 -3.85 13.47
N ASN A 124 -2.03 -4.20 12.21
CA ASN A 124 -2.98 -3.49 11.37
C ASN A 124 -4.39 -3.96 11.72
N HIS A 125 -5.30 -3.02 11.96
CA HIS A 125 -6.70 -3.33 12.19
C HIS A 125 -7.45 -3.29 10.86
N VAL A 126 -8.12 -4.38 10.51
CA VAL A 126 -8.84 -4.53 9.24
C VAL A 126 -10.33 -4.78 9.51
N SER A 127 -11.20 -4.02 8.86
CA SER A 127 -12.66 -4.15 8.95
C SER A 127 -13.37 -3.95 7.62
#